data_AF-A0A9E0BPT3-F1
#
_entry.id   AF-A0A9E0BPT3-F1
#
_cell.length_a   1.000
_cell.length_b   1.000
_cell.length_c   1.000
_cell.angle_alpha   90.00
_cell.angle_beta   90.00
_cell.angle_gamma   90.00
#
_symmetry.space_group_name_H-M   'P 1'
#
loop_
_entity.id
_entity.type
_entity.pdbx_description
1 polymer ?
#
loop_
_entity_poly.entity_id
_entity_poly.type
_entity_poly.pdbx_seq_one_letter_code
_entity_poly.pdbx_strand_id
1 'polypeptide(L)'
;MSADGPPPDTRSDWTIDQDWQAYTAAEHQVWMTLYERQSKLLPGRACDAFLHGLDVLDLHRGGIPDFARINEELNRLTGWTVVAVPGLVPDAAFFEHLANRRFPAGRFIRKPDQLDYLQEPDIFHDVFGHVPMLT
;
A
#
# COMPACT_ATOMS: atom_id res chain seq x y z
N MET A 1 -0.33 22.30 -16.12
CA MET A 1 -0.70 21.55 -17.34
C MET A 1 0.58 21.27 -18.10
N SER A 2 1.13 20.07 -17.93
CA SER A 2 2.17 19.51 -18.79
C SER A 2 1.80 18.06 -19.06
N ALA A 3 2.00 17.65 -20.30
CA ALA A 3 1.63 16.36 -20.88
C ALA A 3 2.15 15.19 -20.04
N ASP A 4 1.28 14.22 -19.78
CA ASP A 4 1.52 12.81 -20.08
C ASP A 4 0.22 12.07 -19.78
N GLY A 5 -0.22 11.25 -20.73
CA GLY A 5 -1.26 10.26 -20.46
C GLY A 5 -0.80 9.32 -19.34
N PRO A 6 -1.69 8.47 -18.82
CA PRO A 6 -1.26 7.50 -17.83
C PRO A 6 -0.09 6.66 -18.39
N PRO A 7 0.86 6.21 -17.54
CA PRO A 7 1.99 5.40 -17.98
C PRO A 7 1.56 4.21 -18.85
N PRO A 8 2.44 3.67 -19.70
CA PRO A 8 2.16 2.47 -20.47
C PRO A 8 1.56 1.37 -19.58
N ASP A 9 0.60 0.61 -20.12
CA ASP A 9 -0.10 -0.49 -19.44
C ASP A 9 -1.04 -0.10 -18.28
N THR A 10 -1.31 1.19 -18.11
CA THR A 10 -2.34 1.67 -17.18
C THR A 10 -3.74 1.49 -17.77
N ARG A 11 -4.65 0.89 -16.98
CA ARG A 11 -6.06 0.69 -17.37
C ARG A 11 -6.85 1.99 -17.33
N SER A 12 -8.08 1.97 -17.86
CA SER A 12 -8.94 3.17 -17.91
C SER A 12 -9.30 3.73 -16.54
N ASP A 13 -9.27 2.91 -15.49
CA ASP A 13 -9.46 3.34 -14.10
C ASP A 13 -8.15 3.62 -13.37
N TRP A 14 -7.03 3.82 -14.07
CA TRP A 14 -5.70 4.09 -13.49
C TRP A 14 -5.04 2.92 -12.77
N THR A 15 -5.66 1.74 -12.73
CA THR A 15 -5.04 0.55 -12.16
C THR A 15 -3.95 -0.03 -13.06
N ILE A 16 -2.97 -0.67 -12.44
CA ILE A 16 -1.93 -1.48 -13.05
C ILE A 16 -1.86 -2.84 -12.35
N ASP A 17 -1.07 -3.77 -12.88
CA ASP A 17 -0.68 -4.94 -12.10
C ASP A 17 0.34 -4.55 -11.04
N GLN A 18 0.22 -5.11 -9.84
CA GLN A 18 1.23 -4.89 -8.79
C GLN A 18 2.61 -5.42 -9.23
N ASP A 19 2.62 -6.49 -10.02
CA ASP A 19 3.83 -7.20 -10.45
C ASP A 19 4.71 -7.59 -9.26
N TRP A 20 4.11 -8.26 -8.26
CA TRP A 20 4.75 -8.56 -6.98
C TRP A 20 6.08 -9.33 -7.12
N GLN A 21 6.20 -10.17 -8.15
CA GLN A 21 7.42 -10.94 -8.40
C GLN A 21 8.60 -10.08 -8.87
N ALA A 22 8.36 -8.84 -9.32
CA ALA A 22 9.40 -7.92 -9.72
C ALA A 22 10.09 -7.22 -8.54
N TYR A 23 9.54 -7.29 -7.33
CA TYR A 23 10.20 -6.76 -6.14
C TYR A 23 11.51 -7.50 -5.87
N THR A 24 12.57 -6.74 -5.71
CA THR A 24 13.88 -7.26 -5.34
C THR A 24 13.93 -7.62 -3.86
N ALA A 25 14.85 -8.51 -3.50
CA ALA A 25 15.12 -8.83 -2.09
C ALA A 25 15.48 -7.57 -1.26
N ALA A 26 16.13 -6.58 -1.88
CA ALA A 26 16.46 -5.32 -1.22
C ALA A 26 15.21 -4.49 -0.91
N GLU A 27 14.22 -4.45 -1.81
CA GLU A 27 12.94 -3.77 -1.59
C GLU A 27 12.11 -4.45 -0.51
N HIS A 28 12.05 -5.79 -0.51
CA HIS A 28 11.44 -6.53 0.60
C HIS A 28 12.14 -6.24 1.94
N GLN A 29 13.47 -6.11 1.94
CA GLN A 29 14.22 -5.78 3.15
C GLN A 29 13.92 -4.37 3.66
N VAL A 30 13.74 -3.38 2.77
CA VAL A 30 13.32 -2.02 3.16
C VAL A 30 11.96 -2.07 3.87
N TRP A 31 10.99 -2.81 3.31
CA TRP A 31 9.68 -2.99 3.97
C TRP A 31 9.84 -3.54 5.38
N MET A 32 10.62 -4.61 5.54
CA MET A 32 10.83 -5.24 6.85
C MET A 32 11.47 -4.27 7.85
N THR A 33 12.48 -3.52 7.43
CA THR A 33 13.13 -2.51 8.29
C THR A 33 12.15 -1.42 8.74
N LEU A 34 11.30 -0.93 7.83
CA LEU A 34 10.28 0.07 8.17
C LEU A 34 9.21 -0.52 9.10
N TYR A 35 8.71 -1.71 8.78
CA TYR A 35 7.70 -2.42 9.57
C TYR A 35 8.18 -2.64 11.01
N GLU A 36 9.37 -3.20 11.19
CA GLU A 36 9.94 -3.47 12.52
C GLU A 36 10.14 -2.19 13.34
N ARG A 37 10.63 -1.12 12.69
CA ARG A 37 10.81 0.18 13.35
C ARG A 37 9.48 0.74 13.84
N GLN A 38 8.46 0.73 12.99
CA GLN A 38 7.15 1.26 13.36
C GLN A 38 6.46 0.39 14.40
N SER A 39 6.49 -0.94 14.25
CA SER A 39 5.83 -1.87 15.18
C SER A 39 6.34 -1.77 16.62
N LYS A 40 7.61 -1.41 16.81
CA LYS A 40 8.18 -1.12 18.14
C LYS A 40 7.68 0.19 18.75
N LEU A 41 7.25 1.16 17.92
CA LEU A 41 6.83 2.49 18.35
C LEU A 41 5.31 2.62 18.54
N LEU A 42 4.51 1.83 17.83
CA LEU A 42 3.06 1.96 17.80
C LEU A 42 2.33 1.64 19.13
N PRO A 43 2.78 0.70 19.98
CA PRO A 43 2.11 0.42 21.25
C PRO A 43 2.02 1.67 22.14
N GLY A 44 0.80 2.00 22.59
CA GLY A 44 0.52 3.22 23.36
C GLY A 44 0.51 4.52 22.55
N ARG A 45 0.60 4.44 21.22
CA ARG A 45 0.52 5.59 20.30
C ARG A 45 -0.58 5.44 19.25
N ALA A 46 -0.65 4.30 18.58
CA ALA A 46 -1.72 3.99 17.64
C ALA A 46 -2.96 3.47 18.38
N CYS A 47 -4.14 3.63 17.77
CA CYS A 47 -5.37 3.06 18.31
C CYS A 47 -5.41 1.53 18.17
N ASP A 48 -6.17 0.87 19.03
CA ASP A 48 -6.30 -0.58 19.05
C ASP A 48 -6.83 -1.14 17.72
N ALA A 49 -7.72 -0.40 17.04
CA ALA A 49 -8.23 -0.78 15.72
C ALA A 49 -7.12 -0.90 14.68
N PHE A 50 -6.17 0.04 14.65
CA PHE A 50 -5.02 -0.02 13.75
C PHE A 50 -4.11 -1.21 14.07
N LEU A 51 -3.82 -1.45 15.35
CA LEU A 51 -3.00 -2.58 15.79
C LEU A 51 -3.65 -3.92 15.45
N HIS A 52 -4.97 -4.02 15.58
CA HIS A 52 -5.74 -5.18 15.15
C HIS A 52 -5.66 -5.37 13.63
N GLY A 53 -5.82 -4.30 12.85
CA GLY A 53 -5.69 -4.34 11.40
C GLY A 53 -4.34 -4.85 10.91
N LEU A 54 -3.24 -4.47 11.58
CA LEU A 54 -1.90 -4.99 11.28
C LEU A 54 -1.78 -6.50 11.50
N ASP A 55 -2.40 -7.02 12.55
CA ASP A 55 -2.37 -8.44 12.91
C ASP A 55 -3.19 -9.28 11.93
N VAL A 56 -4.44 -8.88 11.65
CA VAL A 56 -5.34 -9.66 10.78
C VAL A 56 -4.90 -9.66 9.31
N LEU A 57 -4.32 -8.56 8.82
CA LEU A 57 -3.79 -8.48 7.46
C LEU A 57 -2.40 -9.13 7.31
N ASP A 58 -1.77 -9.48 8.43
CA ASP A 58 -0.51 -10.21 8.49
C ASP A 58 0.61 -9.57 7.64
N LEU A 59 0.78 -8.25 7.80
CA LEU A 59 1.69 -7.43 6.99
C LEU A 59 3.19 -7.65 7.31
N HIS A 60 3.51 -8.61 8.18
CA HIS A 60 4.86 -8.90 8.67
C HIS A 60 5.50 -10.16 8.06
N ARG A 61 4.85 -10.81 7.08
CA ARG A 61 5.28 -12.09 6.46
C ARG A 61 6.54 -12.05 5.57
N GLY A 62 7.51 -11.21 5.88
CA GLY A 62 8.83 -11.28 5.23
C GLY A 62 9.00 -10.43 3.98
N GLY A 63 8.24 -9.33 3.85
CA GLY A 63 8.48 -8.30 2.84
C GLY A 63 7.22 -7.55 2.43
N ILE A 64 7.33 -6.80 1.33
CA ILE A 64 6.21 -6.11 0.69
C ILE A 64 5.00 -7.07 0.51
N PRO A 65 3.79 -6.69 0.96
CA PRO A 65 2.61 -7.54 0.86
C PRO A 65 2.18 -7.79 -0.59
N ASP A 66 1.75 -9.01 -0.87
CA ASP A 66 1.07 -9.37 -2.12
C ASP A 66 -0.41 -8.94 -2.02
N PHE A 67 -0.83 -8.04 -2.91
CA PHE A 67 -2.19 -7.50 -2.92
C PHE A 67 -3.24 -8.57 -3.14
N ALA A 68 -2.94 -9.61 -3.95
CA ALA A 68 -3.87 -10.71 -4.14
C ALA A 68 -4.17 -11.41 -2.81
N ARG A 69 -3.15 -11.60 -1.97
CA ARG A 69 -3.29 -12.26 -0.66
C ARG A 69 -3.99 -11.39 0.37
N ILE A 70 -3.56 -10.15 0.55
CA ILE A 70 -4.19 -9.28 1.56
C ILE A 70 -5.64 -8.94 1.19
N ASN A 71 -5.98 -8.94 -0.11
CA ASN A 71 -7.35 -8.71 -0.57
C ASN A 71 -8.30 -9.85 -0.25
N GLU A 72 -7.83 -11.10 -0.11
CA GLU A 72 -8.68 -12.20 0.34
C GLU A 72 -9.26 -11.89 1.72
N GLU A 73 -8.41 -11.43 2.64
CA GLU A 73 -8.82 -11.13 4.02
C GLU A 73 -9.56 -9.80 4.11
N LEU A 74 -9.06 -8.74 3.48
CA LEU A 74 -9.69 -7.42 3.50
C LEU A 74 -11.10 -7.45 2.91
N ASN A 75 -11.30 -8.18 1.81
CA ASN A 75 -12.61 -8.32 1.19
C ASN A 75 -13.56 -9.10 2.10
N ARG A 76 -13.07 -10.15 2.75
CA ARG A 76 -13.86 -10.97 3.69
C ARG A 76 -14.33 -10.15 4.90
N LEU A 77 -13.48 -9.26 5.42
CA LEU A 77 -13.78 -8.45 6.61
C LEU A 77 -14.74 -7.31 6.31
N THR A 78 -14.49 -6.52 5.26
CA THR A 78 -15.21 -5.25 5.03
C THR A 78 -15.66 -5.03 3.59
N GLY A 79 -15.34 -5.95 2.68
CA GLY A 79 -15.57 -5.81 1.24
C GLY A 79 -14.59 -4.85 0.56
N TRP A 80 -13.59 -4.34 1.27
CA TRP A 80 -12.54 -3.51 0.68
C TRP A 80 -11.49 -4.36 -0.05
N THR A 81 -10.85 -3.77 -1.06
CA THR A 81 -9.65 -4.30 -1.71
C THR A 81 -8.65 -3.19 -1.95
N VAL A 82 -7.37 -3.53 -2.05
CA VAL A 82 -6.28 -2.67 -2.49
C VAL A 82 -6.05 -2.89 -3.99
N VAL A 83 -5.88 -1.81 -4.74
CA VAL A 83 -5.54 -1.84 -6.17
C VAL A 83 -4.23 -1.10 -6.41
N ALA A 84 -3.35 -1.68 -7.24
CA ALA A 84 -2.09 -1.04 -7.57
C ALA A 84 -2.31 0.09 -8.59
N VAL A 85 -1.69 1.23 -8.34
CA VAL A 85 -1.67 2.40 -9.24
C VAL A 85 -0.22 2.82 -9.52
N PRO A 86 0.06 3.51 -10.65
CA PRO A 86 1.44 3.89 -11.01
C PRO A 86 2.09 4.92 -10.07
N GLY A 87 1.30 5.52 -9.18
CA GLY A 87 1.71 6.60 -8.28
C GLY A 87 0.48 7.45 -7.97
N LEU A 88 0.64 8.78 -8.00
CA LEU A 88 -0.48 9.70 -7.89
C LEU A 88 -1.45 9.54 -9.08
N VAL A 89 -2.73 9.39 -8.79
CA VAL A 89 -3.82 9.34 -9.78
C VAL A 89 -4.67 10.60 -9.68
N PRO A 90 -5.42 10.99 -10.74
CA PRO A 90 -6.35 12.11 -10.65
C PRO A 90 -7.39 11.93 -9.56
N ASP A 91 -7.76 13.01 -8.86
CA ASP A 91 -8.73 12.99 -7.75
C ASP A 91 -10.03 12.25 -8.11
N ALA A 92 -10.57 12.48 -9.31
CA ALA A 92 -11.79 11.81 -9.75
C ALA A 92 -11.64 10.28 -9.79
N ALA A 93 -10.49 9.77 -10.25
CA ALA A 93 -10.22 8.32 -10.25
C ALA A 93 -10.02 7.80 -8.83
N PHE A 94 -9.30 8.55 -7.98
CA PHE A 94 -9.10 8.19 -6.58
C PHE A 94 -10.43 8.06 -5.83
N PHE A 95 -11.30 9.07 -5.92
CA PHE A 95 -12.61 9.04 -5.26
C PHE A 95 -13.56 7.99 -5.84
N GLU A 96 -13.50 7.73 -7.16
CA GLU A 96 -14.25 6.63 -7.76
C GLU A 96 -13.82 5.26 -7.20
N HIS A 97 -12.52 5.05 -6.97
CA HIS A 97 -12.05 3.84 -6.29
C HIS A 97 -12.60 3.72 -4.87
N LEU A 98 -12.48 4.78 -4.06
CA LEU A 98 -12.98 4.78 -2.68
C LEU A 98 -14.49 4.54 -2.61
N ALA A 99 -15.27 5.15 -3.51
CA ALA A 99 -16.72 4.97 -3.60
C ALA A 99 -17.10 3.49 -3.85
N ASN A 100 -16.22 2.73 -4.48
CA ASN A 100 -16.38 1.32 -4.80
C ASN A 100 -15.56 0.39 -3.88
N ARG A 101 -15.14 0.85 -2.70
CA ARG A 101 -14.32 0.11 -1.72
C ARG A 101 -13.02 -0.46 -2.30
N ARG A 102 -12.40 0.26 -3.23
CA ARG A 102 -11.07 -0.03 -3.75
C ARG A 102 -10.13 1.05 -3.21
N PHE A 103 -9.06 0.68 -2.52
CA PHE A 103 -8.05 1.60 -2.02
C PHE A 103 -6.86 1.64 -3.00
N PRO A 104 -6.61 2.76 -3.67
CA PRO A 104 -5.46 2.90 -4.56
C PRO A 104 -4.15 2.97 -3.77
N ALA A 105 -3.19 2.11 -4.09
CA ALA A 105 -1.86 2.13 -3.50
C ALA A 105 -0.78 2.12 -4.58
N GLY A 106 0.24 2.97 -4.43
CA GLY A 106 1.45 2.91 -5.26
C GLY A 106 2.15 1.57 -5.10
N ARG A 107 2.83 1.11 -6.17
CA ARG A 107 3.56 -0.17 -6.17
C ARG A 107 5.07 -0.06 -6.00
N PHE A 108 5.63 1.10 -5.69
CA PHE A 108 7.08 1.25 -5.44
C PHE A 108 7.34 1.42 -3.95
N ILE A 109 8.53 1.06 -3.48
CA ILE A 109 9.00 1.34 -2.12
C ILE A 109 10.15 2.34 -2.16
N ARG A 110 10.24 3.22 -1.15
CA ARG A 110 11.37 4.15 -0.99
C ARG A 110 12.72 3.42 -0.96
N LYS A 111 13.79 4.12 -1.33
CA LYS A 111 15.14 3.57 -1.28
C LYS A 111 15.71 3.55 0.15
N PRO A 112 16.74 2.73 0.44
CA PRO A 112 17.37 2.67 1.75
C PRO A 112 17.95 4.00 2.26
N ASP A 113 18.35 4.91 1.38
CA ASP A 113 18.85 6.25 1.71
C ASP A 113 17.72 7.27 1.96
N GLN A 114 16.45 6.87 1.77
CA GLN A 114 15.24 7.70 1.94
C GLN A 114 14.33 7.17 3.07
N LEU A 115 14.85 6.33 3.97
CA LEU A 115 14.05 5.67 5.02
C LEU A 115 13.33 6.63 5.95
N ASP A 116 13.95 7.76 6.28
CA ASP A 116 13.40 8.71 7.24
C ASP A 116 12.36 9.65 6.60
N TYR A 117 12.51 9.95 5.31
CA TYR A 117 11.57 10.82 4.60
C TYR A 117 11.62 10.62 3.08
N LEU A 118 10.44 10.55 2.48
CA LEU A 118 10.19 10.63 1.04
C LEU A 118 8.99 11.58 0.83
N GLN A 119 9.06 12.43 -0.19
CA GLN A 119 7.98 13.39 -0.48
C GLN A 119 6.76 12.71 -1.14
N GLU A 120 6.98 11.70 -1.97
CA GLU A 120 5.94 10.94 -2.65
C GLU A 120 5.41 9.79 -1.77
N PRO A 121 4.10 9.50 -1.78
CA PRO A 121 3.57 8.32 -1.09
C PRO A 121 4.07 7.06 -1.79
N ASP A 122 4.71 6.19 -1.01
CA ASP A 122 5.16 4.87 -1.45
C ASP A 122 4.24 3.77 -0.90
N ILE A 123 4.47 2.52 -1.32
CA ILE A 123 3.66 1.38 -0.88
C ILE A 123 3.64 1.21 0.64
N PHE A 124 4.70 1.60 1.36
CA PHE A 124 4.71 1.56 2.81
C PHE A 124 3.74 2.60 3.40
N HIS A 125 3.76 3.84 2.91
CA HIS A 125 2.78 4.84 3.33
C HIS A 125 1.34 4.36 3.06
N ASP A 126 1.06 3.93 1.85
CA ASP A 126 -0.30 3.57 1.41
C ASP A 126 -0.80 2.32 2.16
N VAL A 127 -0.02 1.24 2.14
CA VAL A 127 -0.47 -0.07 2.63
C VAL A 127 -0.34 -0.18 4.14
N PHE A 128 0.81 0.15 4.72
CA PHE A 128 0.96 0.08 6.18
C PHE A 128 0.22 1.21 6.88
N GLY A 129 0.18 2.41 6.29
CA GLY A 129 -0.39 3.60 6.93
C GLY A 129 -1.92 3.65 6.91
N HIS A 130 -2.58 3.13 5.87
CA HIS A 130 -4.04 3.29 5.71
C HIS A 130 -4.81 1.98 5.76
N VAL A 131 -4.32 0.92 5.11
CA VAL A 131 -5.10 -0.32 4.92
C VAL A 131 -5.49 -1.01 6.23
N PRO A 132 -4.70 -1.00 7.32
CA PRO A 132 -5.14 -1.53 8.62
C PRO A 132 -6.39 -0.86 9.19
N MET A 133 -6.72 0.36 8.79
CA MET A 133 -7.96 1.03 9.21
C MET A 133 -9.19 0.64 8.38
N LEU A 134 -9.01 -0.22 7.36
CA LEU A 134 -10.07 -0.70 6.48
C LEU A 134 -10.57 -2.11 6.86
N THR A 135 -10.06 -2.69 7.95
CA THR A 135 -10.42 -4.03 8.47
C THR A 135 -11.59 -4.00 9.45
#